data_AF-A0A5J4T2F6-F1
#
_entry.id   AF-A0A5J4T2F6-F1
#
_cell.length_a   1.000
_cell.length_b   1.000
_cell.length_c   1.000
_cell.angle_alpha   90.00
_cell.angle_beta   90.00
_cell.angle_gamma   90.00
#
_symmetry.space_group_name_H-M   'P 1'
#
loop_
_entity.id
_entity.type
_entity.pdbx_description
1 polymer ?
#
loop_
_entity_poly.entity_id
_entity_poly.type
_entity_poly.pdbx_seq_one_letter_code
_entity_poly.pdbx_strand_id
1 'polypeptide(L)'
;FNAGRKGEISTVEGIISKTAESLEQEQPVRKICEPDIAVKIDNFIQKLKSLLDRSGNQRNFTFVIDDPTGNSFVQNILAPLQDPKCKSRSYTRSREQCEIIGLSVPPYEENSDEKEKENNQELSQNEKETNKDQYKSEFNIAHLSKIQLSTLESQVLKVASPEDIVEMVLPCSCCSNQQGIMRTITASIPLFKQIVLMAYSCEQCGYRN
;
A
#
# COMPACT_ATOMS: atom_id res chain seq x y z
N PHE A 1 10.92 -3.55 -5.62
CA PHE A 1 11.21 -3.69 -4.18
C PHE A 1 12.08 -4.91 -3.93
N ASN A 2 13.36 -4.70 -3.61
CA ASN A 2 14.12 -5.75 -2.92
C ASN A 2 13.62 -5.79 -1.48
N ALA A 3 13.30 -6.99 -0.98
CA ALA A 3 12.82 -7.26 0.38
C ALA A 3 13.84 -6.95 1.50
N GLY A 4 14.78 -6.02 1.31
CA GLY A 4 15.94 -5.83 2.18
C GLY A 4 15.84 -4.69 3.19
N ARG A 5 14.96 -3.68 3.02
CA ARG A 5 14.93 -2.50 3.89
C ARG A 5 13.50 -2.09 4.26
N LYS A 6 13.28 -1.80 5.55
CA LYS A 6 12.03 -1.22 6.07
C LYS A 6 11.88 0.22 5.57
N GLY A 7 10.65 0.76 5.60
CA GLY A 7 10.41 2.18 5.32
C GLY A 7 11.25 3.07 6.23
N GLU A 8 11.94 4.04 5.65
CA GLU A 8 12.84 4.96 6.34
C GLU A 8 12.67 6.36 5.75
N ILE A 9 12.65 7.37 6.61
CA ILE A 9 12.73 8.78 6.21
C ILE A 9 14.21 9.15 6.22
N SER A 10 14.74 9.54 5.07
CA SER A 10 16.16 9.88 4.91
C SER A 10 16.35 10.95 3.83
N THR A 11 17.58 11.40 3.63
CA THR A 11 17.97 12.26 2.52
C THR A 11 18.68 11.44 1.43
N VAL A 12 18.85 12.03 0.24
CA VAL A 12 19.56 11.37 -0.86
C VAL A 12 21.01 11.06 -0.45
N GLU A 13 21.67 12.00 0.23
CA GLU A 13 23.01 11.81 0.78
C GLU A 13 23.04 10.73 1.85
N GLY A 14 22.03 10.69 2.72
CA GLY A 14 21.90 9.67 3.77
C GLY A 14 21.78 8.26 3.19
N ILE A 15 20.98 8.08 2.14
CA ILE A 15 20.84 6.79 1.45
C ILE A 15 22.18 6.34 0.84
N ILE A 16 22.92 7.25 0.22
CA ILE A 16 24.22 6.96 -0.40
C ILE A 16 25.25 6.61 0.67
N SER A 17 25.37 7.41 1.74
CA SER A 17 26.31 7.17 2.85
C SER A 17 26.05 5.82 3.52
N LYS A 18 24.79 5.56 3.89
CA LYS A 18 24.39 4.31 4.54
C LYS A 18 24.65 3.08 3.65
N THR A 19 24.50 3.23 2.34
CA THR A 19 24.81 2.15 1.39
C THR A 19 26.30 1.90 1.29
N ALA A 20 27.13 2.95 1.27
CA ALA A 20 28.59 2.81 1.27
C ALA A 20 29.10 2.15 2.57
N GLU A 21 28.63 2.62 3.73
CA GLU A 21 28.98 2.07 5.05
C GLU A 21 28.58 0.59 5.17
N SER A 22 27.36 0.24 4.74
CA SER A 22 26.87 -1.14 4.77
C SER A 22 27.72 -2.09 3.91
N LEU A 23 28.26 -1.62 2.78
CA LEU A 23 29.15 -2.41 1.95
C LEU A 23 30.56 -2.53 2.55
N GLU A 24 31.06 -1.44 3.14
CA GLU A 24 32.39 -1.33 3.73
C GLU A 24 32.54 -2.20 4.99
N GLN A 25 31.49 -2.31 5.81
CA GLN A 25 31.50 -3.10 7.05
C GLN A 25 31.89 -4.57 6.83
N GLU A 26 31.48 -5.16 5.70
CA GLU A 26 31.74 -6.56 5.38
C GLU A 26 33.06 -6.78 4.60
N GLN A 27 33.74 -5.71 4.17
CA GLN A 27 34.99 -5.81 3.40
C GLN A 27 36.13 -6.55 4.10
N PRO A 28 36.35 -6.45 5.43
CA PRO A 28 37.45 -7.17 6.08
C PRO A 28 37.35 -8.69 5.92
N VAL A 29 36.13 -9.23 6.02
CA VAL A 29 35.87 -10.66 5.82
C VAL A 29 36.00 -11.04 4.35
N ARG A 30 35.43 -10.24 3.43
CA ARG A 30 35.51 -10.51 1.99
C ARG A 30 36.94 -10.50 1.46
N LYS A 31 37.82 -9.65 1.99
CA LYS A 31 39.24 -9.63 1.59
C LYS A 31 39.97 -10.93 1.89
N ILE A 32 39.52 -11.68 2.90
CA ILE A 32 40.09 -12.98 3.27
C ILE A 32 39.48 -14.11 2.43
N CYS A 33 38.15 -14.14 2.32
CA CYS A 33 37.45 -15.24 1.66
C CYS A 33 37.46 -15.13 0.12
N GLU A 34 37.29 -13.91 -0.41
CA GLU A 34 37.02 -13.64 -1.83
C GLU A 34 37.67 -12.32 -2.28
N PRO A 35 39.00 -12.31 -2.48
CA PRO A 35 39.75 -11.08 -2.76
C PRO A 35 39.33 -10.39 -4.08
N ASP A 36 38.99 -11.15 -5.11
CA ASP A 36 38.61 -10.60 -6.43
C ASP A 36 37.30 -9.80 -6.35
N ILE A 37 36.34 -10.26 -5.55
CA ILE A 37 35.07 -9.57 -5.35
C ILE A 37 35.27 -8.35 -4.45
N ALA A 38 36.11 -8.48 -3.42
CA ALA A 38 36.44 -7.37 -2.53
C ALA A 38 36.99 -6.16 -3.28
N VAL A 39 37.85 -6.35 -4.29
CA VAL A 39 38.37 -5.26 -5.14
C VAL A 39 37.26 -4.57 -5.94
N LYS A 40 36.32 -5.34 -6.51
CA LYS A 40 35.18 -4.78 -7.24
C LYS A 40 34.28 -3.95 -6.33
N ILE A 41 34.04 -4.42 -5.11
CA ILE A 41 33.24 -3.72 -4.11
C ILE A 41 33.97 -2.45 -3.64
N ASP A 42 35.29 -2.50 -3.39
CA ASP A 42 36.08 -1.32 -3.03
C ASP A 42 35.98 -0.22 -4.10
N ASN A 43 36.08 -0.60 -5.39
CA ASN A 43 35.88 0.33 -6.51
C ASN A 43 34.47 0.92 -6.53
N PHE A 44 33.45 0.16 -6.16
CA PHE A 44 32.07 0.64 -6.08
C PHE A 44 31.85 1.58 -4.89
N ILE A 45 32.42 1.27 -3.71
CA ILE A 45 32.39 2.13 -2.54
C ILE A 45 33.08 3.47 -2.85
N GLN A 46 34.22 3.45 -3.56
CA GLN A 46 34.89 4.67 -4.02
C GLN A 46 34.00 5.50 -4.95
N LYS A 47 33.25 4.87 -5.86
CA LYS A 47 32.26 5.57 -6.69
C LYS A 47 31.19 6.24 -5.82
N LEU A 48 30.61 5.54 -4.85
CA LEU A 48 29.61 6.12 -3.95
C LEU A 48 30.16 7.30 -3.13
N LYS A 49 31.36 7.16 -2.57
CA LYS A 49 32.03 8.24 -1.83
C LYS A 49 32.32 9.44 -2.74
N SER A 50 32.73 9.20 -3.98
CA SER A 50 32.94 10.28 -4.96
C SER A 50 31.67 11.01 -5.36
N LEU A 51 30.46 10.42 -5.17
CA LEU A 51 29.18 11.12 -5.37
C LEU A 51 28.83 12.06 -4.21
N LEU A 52 29.48 11.92 -3.05
CA LEU A 52 29.29 12.79 -1.88
C LEU A 52 30.30 13.94 -1.83
N ASP A 53 31.44 13.82 -2.51
CA ASP A 53 32.54 14.80 -2.46
C ASP A 53 32.17 16.14 -3.12
N ARG A 54 32.02 17.21 -2.31
CA ARG A 54 31.66 18.56 -2.78
C ARG A 54 32.79 19.31 -3.50
N SER A 55 34.01 18.77 -3.55
CA SER A 55 35.24 19.47 -3.93
C SER A 55 35.51 19.59 -5.45
N GLY A 56 34.53 19.30 -6.32
CA GLY A 56 34.52 19.87 -7.67
C GLY A 56 34.81 18.94 -8.85
N ASN A 57 34.79 17.61 -8.68
CA ASN A 57 34.82 16.66 -9.81
C ASN A 57 33.47 15.98 -10.10
N GLN A 58 32.39 16.53 -9.53
CA GLN A 58 31.08 15.87 -9.49
C GLN A 58 30.46 15.70 -10.87
N ARG A 59 30.32 14.43 -11.24
CA ARG A 59 29.54 13.96 -12.38
C ARG A 59 28.07 14.00 -11.97
N ASN A 60 27.25 14.68 -12.78
CA ASN A 60 25.80 14.60 -12.64
C ASN A 60 25.37 13.14 -12.61
N PHE A 61 24.55 12.77 -11.64
CA PHE A 61 23.94 11.44 -11.56
C PHE A 61 22.42 11.56 -11.51
N THR A 62 21.75 10.48 -11.90
CA THR A 62 20.30 10.37 -11.81
C THR A 62 19.95 9.42 -10.70
N PHE A 63 19.18 9.89 -9.73
CA PHE A 63 18.62 9.07 -8.67
C PHE A 63 17.20 8.67 -9.05
N VAL A 64 16.97 7.38 -9.22
CA VAL A 64 15.66 6.83 -9.60
C VAL A 64 15.10 6.04 -8.42
N ILE A 65 13.91 6.42 -7.97
CA ILE A 65 13.13 5.65 -7.00
C ILE A 65 11.93 5.08 -7.76
N ASP A 66 11.81 3.76 -7.77
CA ASP A 66 10.68 3.06 -8.34
C ASP A 66 9.91 2.33 -7.23
N ASP A 67 8.69 2.78 -6.98
CA ASP A 67 7.81 2.29 -5.92
C ASP A 67 6.41 1.96 -6.49
N PRO A 68 6.13 0.67 -6.79
CA PRO A 68 4.81 0.19 -7.18
C PRO A 68 3.66 0.55 -6.23
N THR A 69 3.93 0.80 -4.95
CA THR A 69 2.89 1.19 -3.98
C THR A 69 2.50 2.66 -4.08
N GLY A 70 3.37 3.49 -4.67
CA GLY A 70 3.16 4.93 -4.82
C GLY A 70 3.29 5.73 -3.51
N ASN A 71 3.87 5.15 -2.46
CA ASN A 71 3.99 5.80 -1.14
C ASN A 71 5.32 6.51 -0.91
N SER A 72 6.32 6.28 -1.77
CA SER A 72 7.61 6.97 -1.73
C SER A 72 7.45 8.44 -2.11
N PHE A 73 8.17 9.31 -1.39
CA PHE A 73 8.11 10.75 -1.58
C PHE A 73 9.52 11.36 -1.62
N VAL A 74 9.70 12.33 -2.51
CA VAL A 74 10.91 13.16 -2.62
C VAL A 74 10.50 14.62 -2.48
N GLN A 75 11.13 15.34 -1.57
CA GLN A 75 10.81 16.74 -1.30
C GLN A 75 11.16 17.64 -2.49
N ASN A 76 10.20 18.46 -2.92
CA ASN A 76 10.43 19.57 -3.84
C ASN A 76 10.91 20.82 -3.07
N ILE A 77 12.13 21.26 -3.34
CA ILE A 77 12.76 22.41 -2.66
C ILE A 77 12.22 23.75 -3.16
N LEU A 78 11.69 23.80 -4.38
CA LEU A 78 11.17 25.01 -5.03
C LEU A 78 9.67 25.21 -4.84
N ALA A 79 9.01 24.35 -4.05
CA ALA A 79 7.56 24.40 -3.85
C ALA A 79 7.10 25.82 -3.43
N PRO A 80 6.01 26.35 -4.03
CA PRO A 80 5.04 25.67 -4.90
C PRO A 80 5.43 25.56 -6.37
N LEU A 81 6.59 26.10 -6.79
CA LEU A 81 7.06 25.99 -8.18
C LEU A 81 7.46 24.55 -8.50
N GLN A 82 7.36 24.18 -9.78
CA GLN A 82 7.80 22.87 -10.25
C GLN A 82 9.33 22.77 -10.21
N ASP A 83 9.84 21.65 -9.70
CA ASP A 83 11.27 21.35 -9.72
C ASP A 83 11.71 20.86 -11.11
N PRO A 84 12.60 21.58 -11.83
CA PRO A 84 13.09 21.14 -13.14
C PRO A 84 14.01 19.90 -13.06
N LYS A 85 14.58 19.59 -11.88
CA LYS A 85 15.52 18.48 -11.66
C LYS A 85 14.85 17.23 -11.12
N CYS A 86 13.59 17.30 -10.68
CA CYS A 86 12.82 16.16 -10.19
C CYS A 86 11.65 15.86 -11.13
N LYS A 87 11.59 14.63 -11.66
CA LYS A 87 10.49 14.17 -12.52
C LYS A 87 9.77 13.02 -11.83
N SER A 88 8.51 13.21 -11.50
CA SER A 88 7.63 12.14 -11.00
C SER A 88 6.72 11.63 -12.12
N ARG A 89 6.50 10.31 -12.18
CA ARG A 89 5.62 9.65 -13.14
C ARG A 89 4.85 8.54 -12.45
N SER A 90 3.54 8.52 -12.63
CA SER A 90 2.68 7.41 -12.21
C SER A 90 2.50 6.43 -13.37
N TYR A 91 2.43 5.14 -13.07
CA TYR A 91 2.24 4.08 -14.06
C TYR A 91 1.24 3.02 -13.57
N THR A 92 0.63 2.29 -14.50
CA THR A 92 -0.20 1.13 -14.16
C THR A 92 0.70 -0.05 -13.81
N ARG A 93 0.49 -0.62 -12.62
CA ARG A 93 1.25 -1.76 -12.12
C ARG A 93 1.12 -2.98 -13.04
N SER A 94 2.24 -3.69 -13.24
CA SER A 94 2.23 -5.03 -13.84
C SER A 94 1.60 -6.06 -12.90
N ARG A 95 1.27 -7.24 -13.42
CA ARG A 95 0.76 -8.35 -12.60
C ARG A 95 1.76 -8.75 -11.51
N GLU A 96 3.02 -8.93 -11.87
CA GLU A 96 4.09 -9.26 -10.92
C GLU A 96 4.24 -8.19 -9.83
N GLN A 97 4.15 -6.91 -10.21
CA GLN A 97 4.20 -5.80 -9.26
C GLN A 97 3.02 -5.82 -8.29
N CYS A 98 1.81 -6.13 -8.76
CA CYS A 98 0.64 -6.31 -7.91
C CYS A 98 0.81 -7.47 -6.92
N GLU A 99 1.30 -8.62 -7.40
CA GLU A 99 1.54 -9.79 -6.56
C GLU A 99 2.58 -9.50 -5.47
N ILE A 100 3.68 -8.82 -5.80
CA ILE A 100 4.72 -8.41 -4.84
C ILE A 100 4.18 -7.53 -3.72
N ILE A 101 3.19 -6.68 -4.00
CA ILE A 101 2.56 -5.80 -3.01
C ILE A 101 1.32 -6.41 -2.36
N GLY A 102 1.08 -7.71 -2.58
CA GLY A 102 -0.03 -8.45 -1.97
C GLY A 102 -1.40 -8.13 -2.57
N LEU A 103 -1.45 -7.53 -3.75
CA LEU A 103 -2.70 -7.30 -4.48
C LEU A 103 -2.96 -8.49 -5.40
N SER A 104 -4.05 -9.20 -5.16
CA SER A 104 -4.53 -10.22 -6.08
C SER A 104 -5.01 -9.54 -7.36
N VAL A 105 -4.43 -9.92 -8.50
CA VAL A 105 -4.96 -9.54 -9.81
C VAL A 105 -5.93 -10.64 -10.20
N PRO A 106 -7.20 -10.35 -10.51
CA PRO A 106 -8.10 -11.36 -11.04
C PRO A 106 -7.45 -11.98 -12.29
N PRO A 107 -7.62 -13.30 -12.53
CA PRO A 107 -7.21 -13.91 -13.79
C PRO A 107 -7.83 -13.10 -14.92
N TYR A 108 -7.00 -12.67 -15.87
CA TYR A 108 -7.47 -11.95 -17.04
C TYR A 108 -8.47 -12.85 -17.77
N GLU A 109 -9.73 -12.42 -17.91
CA GLU A 109 -10.57 -12.98 -18.96
C GLU A 109 -9.97 -12.49 -20.28
N GLU A 110 -9.40 -13.41 -21.05
CA GLU A 110 -8.99 -13.14 -22.42
C GLU A 110 -10.23 -12.74 -23.22
N ASN A 111 -10.52 -11.44 -23.33
CA ASN A 111 -11.46 -10.92 -24.32
C ASN A 111 -11.07 -9.50 -24.78
N SER A 112 -10.58 -9.45 -26.03
CA SER A 112 -10.65 -8.34 -26.99
C SER A 112 -9.55 -7.25 -27.04
N ASP A 113 -8.29 -7.66 -27.17
CA ASP A 113 -7.19 -6.80 -27.69
C ASP A 113 -7.20 -6.64 -29.23
N GLU A 114 -8.36 -6.32 -29.83
CA GLU A 114 -8.43 -6.03 -31.29
C GLU A 114 -9.10 -4.70 -31.66
N LYS A 115 -9.52 -3.83 -30.73
CA LYS A 115 -10.26 -2.61 -31.10
C LYS A 115 -9.63 -1.25 -30.77
N GLU A 116 -8.43 -1.17 -30.19
CA GLU A 116 -7.83 0.13 -29.82
C GLU A 116 -6.62 0.58 -30.66
N LYS A 117 -6.30 -0.10 -31.78
CA LYS A 117 -5.15 0.29 -32.61
C LYS A 117 -5.45 1.20 -33.81
N GLU A 118 -6.70 1.57 -34.09
CA GLU A 118 -7.01 2.39 -35.27
C GLU A 118 -7.30 3.89 -35.01
N ASN A 119 -7.39 4.36 -33.75
CA ASN A 119 -7.85 5.75 -33.49
C ASN A 119 -6.78 6.74 -32.99
N ASN A 120 -5.49 6.39 -33.00
CA ASN A 120 -4.41 7.29 -32.52
C ASN A 120 -3.47 7.73 -33.66
N GLN A 121 -4.02 8.20 -34.79
CA GLN A 121 -3.21 8.86 -35.82
C GLN A 121 -3.53 10.34 -36.07
N GLU A 122 -4.48 10.95 -35.36
CA GLU A 122 -4.68 12.39 -35.45
C GLU A 122 -4.93 12.97 -34.05
N LEU A 123 -3.92 13.67 -33.52
CA LEU A 123 -4.00 14.86 -32.66
C LEU A 123 -2.67 15.09 -31.92
N SER A 124 -1.56 15.09 -32.67
CA SER A 124 -0.37 15.85 -32.29
C SER A 124 -0.48 17.23 -32.95
N GLN A 125 -1.06 18.20 -32.25
CA GLN A 125 -0.80 19.65 -32.36
C GLN A 125 -1.92 20.42 -31.65
N ASN A 126 -1.59 20.97 -30.48
CA ASN A 126 -1.94 22.33 -30.00
C ASN A 126 -2.11 22.36 -28.48
N GLU A 127 -1.04 22.79 -27.82
CA GLU A 127 -1.09 23.35 -26.48
C GLU A 127 -1.98 24.60 -26.49
N LYS A 128 -2.96 24.66 -25.59
CA LYS A 128 -3.33 25.90 -24.89
C LYS A 128 -3.73 25.59 -23.46
N GLU A 129 -3.07 26.32 -22.57
CA GLU A 129 -3.30 26.40 -21.14
C GLU A 129 -4.78 26.62 -20.80
N THR A 130 -5.28 25.89 -19.80
CA THR A 130 -6.14 26.55 -18.81
C THR A 130 -5.94 25.91 -17.45
N ASN A 131 -5.50 26.77 -16.55
CA ASN A 131 -5.34 26.57 -15.13
C ASN A 131 -6.68 26.21 -14.47
N LYS A 132 -6.74 25.06 -13.81
CA LYS A 132 -7.70 24.78 -12.75
C LYS A 132 -7.02 23.92 -11.70
N ASP A 133 -6.35 24.62 -10.78
CA ASP A 133 -6.24 24.19 -9.40
C ASP A 133 -7.62 23.81 -8.87
N GLN A 134 -7.90 22.51 -8.87
CA GLN A 134 -8.90 21.95 -7.99
C GLN A 134 -8.51 20.50 -7.73
N TYR A 135 -7.89 20.28 -6.57
CA TYR A 135 -7.75 18.97 -5.94
C TYR A 135 -9.14 18.33 -5.84
N LYS A 136 -9.55 17.61 -6.87
CA LYS A 136 -10.51 16.52 -6.79
C LYS A 136 -9.68 15.25 -6.76
N SER A 137 -9.37 14.81 -5.54
CA SER A 137 -9.06 13.42 -5.26
C SER A 137 -10.33 12.58 -5.48
N GLU A 138 -10.81 12.51 -6.72
CA GLU A 138 -11.67 11.42 -7.12
C GLU A 138 -10.73 10.25 -7.44
N PHE A 139 -10.30 9.60 -6.35
CA PHE A 139 -9.93 8.20 -6.40
C PHE A 139 -11.09 7.50 -7.10
N ASN A 140 -10.95 7.19 -8.38
CA ASN A 140 -11.94 6.41 -9.10
C ASN A 140 -11.81 4.94 -8.66
N ILE A 141 -12.28 4.66 -7.44
CA ILE A 141 -12.46 3.31 -6.86
C ILE A 141 -13.67 2.61 -7.51
N ALA A 142 -14.26 3.16 -8.57
CA ALA A 142 -15.46 2.59 -9.18
C ALA A 142 -15.17 1.32 -10.01
N HIS A 143 -13.95 1.17 -10.56
CA HIS A 143 -13.68 0.07 -11.51
C HIS A 143 -12.91 -1.11 -10.92
N LEU A 144 -12.28 -0.96 -9.75
CA LEU A 144 -11.58 -2.05 -9.04
C LEU A 144 -12.40 -2.67 -7.91
N SER A 145 -13.54 -2.07 -7.53
CA SER A 145 -14.34 -2.50 -6.37
C SER A 145 -15.32 -3.63 -6.67
N LYS A 146 -15.80 -3.78 -7.90
CA LYS A 146 -16.93 -4.70 -8.15
C LYS A 146 -16.53 -6.18 -8.26
N ILE A 147 -15.33 -6.49 -8.72
CA ILE A 147 -14.90 -7.88 -8.99
C ILE A 147 -14.22 -8.51 -7.74
N GLN A 148 -13.65 -7.68 -6.85
CA GLN A 148 -12.90 -8.16 -5.68
C GLN A 148 -13.70 -8.18 -4.37
N LEU A 149 -14.79 -7.40 -4.27
CA LEU A 149 -15.61 -7.37 -3.05
C LEU A 149 -16.28 -8.72 -2.78
N SER A 150 -16.80 -9.42 -3.79
CA SER A 150 -17.59 -10.65 -3.58
C SER A 150 -16.79 -11.79 -2.95
N THR A 151 -15.50 -11.91 -3.25
CA THR A 151 -14.64 -13.02 -2.80
C THR A 151 -13.94 -12.72 -1.47
N LEU A 152 -13.71 -11.44 -1.14
CA LEU A 152 -13.20 -11.01 0.17
C LEU A 152 -14.31 -10.82 1.20
N GLU A 153 -15.54 -10.47 0.80
CA GLU A 153 -16.71 -10.38 1.68
C GLU A 153 -17.04 -11.69 2.40
N SER A 154 -16.64 -12.83 1.83
CA SER A 154 -16.79 -14.14 2.45
C SER A 154 -15.65 -14.50 3.41
N GLN A 155 -14.53 -13.76 3.37
CA GLN A 155 -13.36 -13.94 4.25
C GLN A 155 -13.24 -12.87 5.34
N VAL A 156 -14.03 -11.79 5.26
CA VAL A 156 -14.10 -10.75 6.28
C VAL A 156 -15.22 -11.09 7.24
N LEU A 157 -14.95 -11.01 8.55
CA LEU A 157 -15.98 -11.06 9.57
C LEU A 157 -16.99 -9.95 9.27
N LYS A 158 -18.20 -10.31 8.87
CA LYS A 158 -19.29 -9.34 8.76
C LYS A 158 -19.61 -8.88 10.18
N VAL A 159 -19.07 -7.72 10.55
CA VAL A 159 -19.46 -7.03 11.79
C VAL A 159 -20.92 -6.69 11.61
N ALA A 160 -21.76 -7.37 12.36
CA ALA A 160 -23.19 -7.20 12.26
C ALA A 160 -23.56 -5.74 12.55
N SER A 161 -24.40 -5.19 11.69
CA SER A 161 -24.92 -3.85 11.84
C SER A 161 -25.93 -3.81 13.00
N PRO A 162 -26.20 -2.63 13.60
CA PRO A 162 -27.24 -2.51 14.64
C PRO A 162 -28.62 -3.00 14.18
N GLU A 163 -28.88 -3.01 12.87
CA GLU A 163 -30.13 -3.50 12.26
C GLU A 163 -30.25 -5.03 12.30
N ASP A 164 -29.13 -5.76 12.41
CA ASP A 164 -29.09 -7.23 12.48
C ASP A 164 -29.39 -7.77 13.90
N ILE A 165 -29.54 -6.89 14.88
CA ILE A 165 -29.85 -7.24 16.26
C ILE A 165 -31.37 -7.39 16.41
N VAL A 166 -31.81 -8.61 16.69
CA VAL A 166 -33.21 -8.89 17.02
C VAL A 166 -33.37 -8.79 18.54
N GLU A 167 -34.20 -7.84 18.99
CA GLU A 167 -34.55 -7.70 20.40
C GLU A 167 -35.89 -8.36 20.71
N MET A 168 -35.92 -9.17 21.77
CA MET A 168 -37.12 -9.82 22.28
C MET A 168 -37.27 -9.53 23.76
N VAL A 169 -38.50 -9.22 24.18
CA VAL A 169 -38.81 -8.99 25.60
C VAL A 169 -39.26 -10.31 26.22
N LEU A 170 -38.58 -10.74 27.27
CA LEU A 170 -38.84 -12.00 27.97
C LEU A 170 -38.96 -11.78 29.48
N PRO A 171 -39.76 -12.59 30.20
CA PRO A 171 -39.86 -12.51 31.65
C PRO A 171 -38.51 -12.87 32.29
N CYS A 172 -38.15 -12.16 33.35
CA CYS A 172 -36.89 -12.37 34.05
C CYS A 172 -36.95 -13.62 34.93
N SER A 173 -36.14 -14.63 34.60
CA SER A 173 -36.01 -15.88 35.37
C SER A 173 -35.48 -15.68 36.80
N CYS A 174 -34.92 -14.52 37.14
CA CYS A 174 -34.38 -14.23 38.47
C CYS A 174 -35.41 -13.54 39.37
N CYS A 175 -36.02 -12.42 38.94
CA CYS A 175 -36.95 -11.65 39.78
C CYS A 175 -38.43 -11.95 39.52
N SER A 176 -38.75 -12.73 38.47
CA SER A 176 -40.08 -13.26 38.08
C SER A 176 -41.22 -12.24 37.88
N ASN A 177 -41.05 -11.00 38.32
CA ASN A 177 -42.06 -9.95 38.35
C ASN A 177 -41.77 -8.82 37.35
N GLN A 178 -40.70 -8.94 36.57
CA GLN A 178 -40.25 -7.92 35.62
C GLN A 178 -39.76 -8.56 34.32
N GLN A 179 -39.70 -7.74 33.27
CA GLN A 179 -39.23 -8.12 31.94
C GLN A 179 -37.76 -7.73 31.76
N GLY A 180 -37.03 -8.53 30.99
CA GLY A 180 -35.71 -8.16 30.46
C GLY A 180 -35.64 -8.35 28.96
N ILE A 181 -34.52 -7.93 28.40
CA ILE A 181 -34.30 -7.85 26.95
C ILE A 181 -33.33 -8.96 26.55
N MET A 182 -33.75 -9.81 25.61
CA MET A 182 -32.90 -10.76 24.92
C MET A 182 -32.52 -10.19 23.56
N ARG A 183 -31.22 -9.92 23.38
CA ARG A 183 -30.63 -9.52 22.09
C ARG A 183 -30.09 -10.76 21.41
N THR A 184 -30.51 -10.97 20.17
CA THR A 184 -30.09 -12.12 19.36
C THR A 184 -29.47 -11.62 18.07
N ILE A 185 -28.34 -12.20 17.70
CA ILE A 185 -27.63 -11.87 16.46
C ILE A 185 -27.07 -13.14 15.82
N THR A 186 -27.16 -13.22 14.51
CA THR A 186 -26.62 -14.35 13.75
C THR A 186 -25.26 -13.98 13.19
N ALA A 187 -24.21 -14.63 13.68
CA ALA A 187 -22.85 -14.39 13.24
C ALA A 187 -22.41 -15.43 12.20
N SER A 188 -21.94 -14.93 11.05
CA SER A 188 -21.28 -15.73 10.01
C SER A 188 -19.78 -15.41 10.07
N ILE A 189 -19.03 -16.28 10.74
CA ILE A 189 -17.57 -16.14 10.85
C ILE A 189 -16.94 -16.95 9.72
N PRO A 190 -16.04 -16.35 8.91
CA PRO A 190 -15.32 -17.08 7.87
C PRO A 190 -14.66 -18.35 8.42
N LEU A 191 -14.74 -19.45 7.66
CA LEU A 191 -14.20 -20.76 8.03
C LEU A 191 -14.81 -21.39 9.30
N PHE A 192 -15.96 -20.88 9.76
CA PHE A 192 -16.70 -21.42 10.88
C PHE A 192 -18.16 -21.67 10.50
N LYS A 193 -18.85 -22.53 11.25
CA LYS A 193 -20.30 -22.72 11.09
C LYS A 193 -21.03 -21.46 11.55
N GLN A 194 -22.20 -21.20 10.97
CA GLN A 194 -23.08 -20.13 11.41
C GLN A 194 -23.46 -20.34 12.89
N ILE A 195 -23.38 -19.29 13.69
CA ILE A 195 -23.74 -19.31 15.11
C ILE A 195 -24.75 -18.21 15.43
N VAL A 196 -25.54 -18.44 16.47
CA VAL A 196 -26.46 -17.46 17.03
C VAL A 196 -25.92 -17.05 18.40
N LEU A 197 -25.64 -15.76 18.57
CA LEU A 197 -25.26 -15.19 19.85
C LEU A 197 -26.52 -14.60 20.48
N MET A 198 -26.82 -15.04 21.70
CA MET A 198 -27.96 -14.54 22.48
C MET A 198 -27.41 -13.97 23.78
N ALA A 199 -27.87 -12.77 24.13
CA ALA A 199 -27.53 -12.12 25.39
C ALA A 199 -28.79 -11.51 26.00
N TYR A 200 -29.09 -11.94 27.21
CA TYR A 200 -30.19 -11.46 28.03
C TYR A 200 -29.68 -10.49 29.10
N SER A 201 -30.41 -9.40 29.30
CA SER A 201 -30.15 -8.45 30.39
C SER A 201 -31.46 -7.95 31.01
N CYS A 202 -31.55 -8.00 32.34
CA CYS A 202 -32.60 -7.36 33.12
C CYS A 202 -32.05 -6.08 33.77
N GLU A 203 -32.61 -4.92 33.44
CA GLU A 203 -32.14 -3.63 33.99
C GLU A 203 -32.51 -3.43 35.47
N GLN A 204 -33.50 -4.18 35.95
CA GLN A 204 -34.07 -3.95 37.27
C GLN A 204 -33.37 -4.74 38.39
N CYS A 205 -33.07 -6.02 38.16
CA CYS A 205 -32.33 -6.85 39.10
C CYS A 205 -30.86 -7.07 38.69
N GLY A 206 -30.46 -6.62 37.50
CA GLY A 206 -29.10 -6.76 36.99
C GLY A 206 -28.72 -8.16 36.49
N TYR A 207 -29.65 -9.11 36.44
CA TYR A 207 -29.38 -10.47 35.93
C TYR A 207 -28.99 -10.43 34.44
N ARG A 208 -27.91 -11.15 34.10
CA ARG A 208 -27.36 -11.27 32.74
C ARG A 208 -27.11 -12.73 32.40
N ASN A 209 -27.41 -13.14 31.17
CA ASN A 209 -27.19 -14.49 30.64
C ASN A 209 -26.81 -14.41 29.16
#